data_AF-A0A3B9J4P8-F1
#
_entry.id   AF-A0A3B9J4P8-F1
#
_cell.length_a   1.000
_cell.length_b   1.000
_cell.length_c   1.000
_cell.angle_alpha   90.00
_cell.angle_beta   90.00
_cell.angle_gamma   90.00
#
_symmetry.space_group_name_H-M   'P 1'
#
loop_
_entity.id
_entity.type
_entity.pdbx_description
1 polymer ?
#
loop_
_entity_poly.entity_id
_entity_poly.type
_entity_poly.pdbx_seq_one_letter_code
_entity_poly.pdbx_strand_id
1 'polypeptide(L)'
;IGNPPFLGQLKSETSRNRGRAQALKQRFGSLYTAYVDESMLFFLLAVELSGEDGRVTLIAPSSTLGSDSSQLAREWIDSRLTLSGIWIGGRSVFESAAVDVVAPILRNDKRDECLIVRYETQDVLAVQRPLPGCWSSLLARANGVPAIAITATRRLGDRAVVTADFRDAYYWLP
;
A
#
# COMPACT_ATOMS: atom_id res chain seq x y z
N ILE A 1 4.76 -7.44 -15.19
CA ILE A 1 5.74 -6.36 -14.89
C ILE A 1 5.23 -5.09 -15.57
N GLY A 2 5.19 -3.94 -14.89
CA GLY A 2 4.73 -2.70 -15.53
C GLY A 2 4.75 -1.47 -14.62
N ASN A 3 4.41 -0.32 -15.19
CA ASN A 3 4.20 0.95 -14.50
C ASN A 3 2.80 1.51 -14.90
N PRO A 4 1.73 1.12 -14.19
CA PRO A 4 0.38 1.60 -14.47
C PRO A 4 0.25 3.13 -14.34
N PRO A 5 -0.74 3.75 -15.01
CA PRO A 5 -1.00 5.18 -14.87
C PRO A 5 -1.68 5.49 -13.53
N PHE A 6 -0.90 5.89 -12.53
CA PHE A 6 -1.42 6.35 -11.24
C PHE A 6 -1.80 7.83 -11.31
N LEU A 7 -3.10 8.11 -11.29
CA LEU A 7 -3.61 9.46 -11.11
C LEU A 7 -3.40 9.86 -9.65
N GLY A 8 -2.45 10.77 -9.41
CA GLY A 8 -2.25 11.35 -8.09
C GLY A 8 -3.55 11.97 -7.57
N GLN A 9 -3.91 11.68 -6.32
CA GLN A 9 -5.20 12.01 -5.69
C GLN A 9 -5.54 13.51 -5.62
N LEU A 10 -4.64 14.40 -6.08
CA LEU A 10 -4.76 15.85 -6.09
C LEU A 10 -5.15 16.44 -7.46
N LYS A 11 -5.30 15.64 -8.53
CA LYS A 11 -6.00 16.12 -9.74
C LYS A 11 -7.51 16.05 -9.52
N SER A 12 -8.08 17.20 -9.15
CA SER A 12 -9.51 17.43 -8.86
C SER A 12 -10.48 17.11 -10.01
N GLU A 13 -9.98 16.81 -11.21
CA GLU A 13 -10.79 16.45 -12.38
C GLU A 13 -11.32 15.00 -12.37
N THR A 14 -10.86 14.13 -11.46
CA THR A 14 -11.32 12.73 -11.39
C THR A 14 -11.89 12.32 -10.04
N SER A 15 -12.89 13.07 -9.54
CA SER A 15 -13.85 12.43 -8.61
C SER A 15 -14.49 11.23 -9.35
N ARG A 16 -14.45 10.03 -8.74
CA ARG A 16 -15.03 8.82 -9.36
C ARG A 16 -16.54 9.03 -9.53
N ASN A 17 -16.99 9.37 -10.74
CA ASN A 17 -18.42 9.49 -11.04
C ASN A 17 -19.14 8.19 -10.64
N ARG A 18 -20.37 8.30 -10.12
CA ARG A 18 -21.16 7.20 -9.55
C ARG A 18 -21.16 5.94 -10.44
N GLY A 19 -21.26 6.10 -11.76
CA GLY A 19 -21.18 5.00 -12.72
C GLY A 19 -19.86 4.22 -12.67
N ARG A 20 -18.70 4.90 -12.62
CA ARG A 20 -17.38 4.24 -12.47
C ARG A 20 -17.26 3.56 -11.11
N ALA A 21 -17.69 4.23 -10.04
CA ALA A 21 -17.66 3.65 -8.69
C ALA A 21 -18.54 2.39 -8.59
N GLN A 22 -19.71 2.39 -9.25
CA GLN A 22 -20.62 1.24 -9.28
C GLN A 22 -20.05 0.08 -10.12
N ALA A 23 -19.46 0.37 -11.29
CA ALA A 23 -18.78 -0.64 -12.10
C ALA A 23 -17.59 -1.29 -11.37
N LEU A 24 -16.76 -0.49 -10.67
CA LEU A 24 -15.66 -1.00 -9.86
C LEU A 24 -16.16 -1.85 -8.68
N LYS A 25 -17.23 -1.43 -8.00
CA LYS A 25 -17.88 -2.23 -6.95
C LYS A 25 -18.48 -3.53 -7.48
N GLN A 26 -19.06 -3.54 -8.68
CA GLN A 26 -19.54 -4.75 -9.33
C GLN A 26 -18.40 -5.69 -9.73
N ARG A 27 -17.27 -5.16 -10.19
CA ARG A 27 -16.10 -5.95 -10.64
C ARG A 27 -15.31 -6.56 -9.48
N PHE A 28 -15.04 -5.80 -8.42
CA PHE A 28 -14.15 -6.19 -7.32
C PHE A 28 -14.88 -6.53 -6.02
N GLY A 29 -16.20 -6.38 -5.96
CA GLY A 29 -17.02 -6.78 -4.82
C GLY A 29 -16.60 -6.10 -3.51
N SER A 30 -16.31 -6.91 -2.49
CA SER A 30 -15.85 -6.47 -1.16
C SER A 30 -14.43 -5.91 -1.13
N LEU A 31 -13.60 -6.16 -2.16
CA LEU A 31 -12.24 -5.62 -2.26
C LEU A 31 -12.24 -4.14 -2.68
N TYR A 32 -13.36 -3.66 -3.23
CA TYR A 32 -13.54 -2.24 -3.53
C TYR A 32 -14.18 -1.52 -2.33
N THR A 33 -13.38 -0.69 -1.67
CA THR A 33 -13.88 0.36 -0.78
C THR A 33 -13.93 1.70 -1.53
N ALA A 34 -14.78 2.64 -1.11
CA ALA A 34 -14.86 3.96 -1.77
C ALA A 34 -13.50 4.70 -1.80
N TYR A 35 -12.65 4.42 -0.82
CA TYR A 35 -11.32 5.01 -0.61
C TYR A 35 -10.17 4.09 -1.04
N VAL A 36 -10.44 2.95 -1.70
CA VAL A 36 -9.37 2.06 -2.19
C VAL A 36 -8.49 2.82 -3.18
N ASP A 37 -7.18 2.67 -3.05
CA ASP A 37 -6.24 3.34 -3.95
C ASP A 37 -6.38 2.76 -5.37
N GLU A 38 -6.42 3.61 -6.40
CA GLU A 38 -6.53 3.14 -7.79
C GLU A 38 -5.32 2.25 -8.16
N SER A 39 -4.17 2.46 -7.52
CA SER A 39 -2.97 1.63 -7.68
C SER A 39 -3.23 0.17 -7.27
N MET A 40 -4.00 -0.03 -6.20
CA MET A 40 -4.34 -1.37 -5.70
C MET A 40 -5.27 -2.12 -6.66
N LEU A 41 -6.15 -1.41 -7.39
CA LEU A 41 -7.04 -2.02 -8.39
C LEU A 41 -6.24 -2.64 -9.55
N PHE A 42 -5.12 -2.04 -9.93
CA PHE A 42 -4.21 -2.62 -10.92
C PHE A 42 -3.52 -3.89 -10.40
N PHE A 43 -3.16 -3.97 -9.11
CA PHE A 43 -2.64 -5.21 -8.52
C PHE A 43 -3.69 -6.32 -8.49
N LEU A 44 -4.92 -6.02 -8.06
CA LEU A 44 -6.03 -6.99 -8.07
C LEU A 44 -6.23 -7.60 -9.47
N LEU A 45 -6.32 -6.75 -10.50
CA LEU A 45 -6.46 -7.20 -11.88
C LEU A 45 -5.23 -7.97 -12.38
N ALA A 46 -4.02 -7.51 -12.08
CA ALA A 46 -2.80 -8.20 -12.51
C ALA A 46 -2.65 -9.59 -11.89
N VAL A 47 -3.04 -9.77 -10.61
CA VAL A 47 -3.03 -11.06 -9.92
C VAL A 47 -4.15 -11.98 -10.43
N GLU A 48 -5.34 -11.44 -10.71
CA GLU A 48 -6.42 -12.20 -11.36
C GLU A 48 -6.01 -12.75 -12.73
N LEU A 49 -5.29 -11.94 -13.53
CA LEU A 49 -4.83 -12.33 -14.87
C LEU A 49 -3.59 -13.22 -14.89
N SER A 50 -2.81 -13.32 -13.80
CA SER A 50 -1.51 -13.98 -13.82
C SER A 50 -1.52 -15.49 -13.59
N GLY A 51 -2.62 -16.04 -13.06
CA GLY A 51 -2.70 -17.45 -12.65
C GLY A 51 -1.83 -17.80 -11.42
N GLU A 52 -1.82 -19.08 -11.04
CA GLU A 52 -1.18 -19.56 -9.80
C GLU A 52 0.36 -19.49 -9.85
N ASP A 53 0.99 -19.88 -10.96
CA ASP A 53 2.46 -19.72 -11.16
C ASP A 53 2.84 -18.30 -11.64
N GLY A 54 1.89 -17.36 -11.54
CA GLY A 54 2.02 -15.99 -11.99
C GLY A 54 3.13 -15.19 -11.31
N ARG A 55 3.61 -14.16 -11.99
CA ARG A 55 4.57 -13.19 -11.45
C ARG A 55 4.09 -11.77 -11.68
N VAL A 56 3.67 -11.11 -10.61
CA VAL A 56 3.21 -9.72 -10.64
C VAL A 56 4.21 -8.84 -9.92
N THR A 57 4.62 -7.78 -10.61
CA THR A 57 5.28 -6.64 -10.01
C THR A 57 4.89 -5.41 -10.82
N LEU A 58 4.44 -4.37 -10.12
CA LEU A 58 4.04 -3.10 -10.67
C LEU A 58 4.74 -2.04 -9.83
N ILE A 59 5.35 -1.04 -10.45
CA ILE A 59 5.71 0.20 -9.76
C ILE A 59 4.42 0.79 -9.20
N ALA A 60 4.42 1.37 -8.00
CA ALA A 60 3.29 2.03 -7.37
C ALA A 60 3.75 3.01 -6.26
N PRO A 61 2.91 3.96 -5.81
CA PRO A 61 3.19 4.78 -4.64
C PRO A 61 3.37 3.95 -3.37
N SER A 62 4.30 4.33 -2.50
CA SER A 62 4.62 3.65 -1.23
C SER A 62 3.42 3.50 -0.27
N SER A 63 2.47 4.43 -0.33
CA SER A 63 1.19 4.40 0.41
C SER A 63 0.38 3.12 0.17
N THR A 64 0.49 2.51 -1.02
CA THR A 64 -0.19 1.28 -1.42
C THR A 64 0.06 0.11 -0.45
N LEU A 65 1.24 0.08 0.18
CA LEU A 65 1.64 -0.99 1.11
C LEU A 65 0.96 -0.91 2.48
N GLY A 66 0.47 0.27 2.86
CA GLY A 66 0.03 0.57 4.23
C GLY A 66 -1.34 1.22 4.35
N SER A 67 -1.96 1.67 3.25
CA SER A 67 -3.30 2.26 3.29
C SER A 67 -4.33 1.25 3.82
N ASP A 68 -5.08 1.65 4.85
CA ASP A 68 -6.15 0.87 5.50
C ASP A 68 -7.24 0.47 4.49
N SER A 69 -7.64 1.40 3.62
CA SER A 69 -8.65 1.20 2.56
C SER A 69 -8.32 0.08 1.56
N SER A 70 -7.07 -0.39 1.58
CA SER A 70 -6.51 -1.40 0.69
C SER A 70 -6.04 -2.66 1.44
N GLN A 71 -6.34 -2.80 2.75
CA GLN A 71 -5.95 -3.95 3.57
C GLN A 71 -6.53 -5.27 3.03
N LEU A 72 -7.85 -5.34 2.84
CA LEU A 72 -8.53 -6.53 2.30
C LEU A 72 -7.99 -6.93 0.91
N ALA A 73 -7.57 -5.96 0.10
CA ALA A 73 -6.97 -6.22 -1.20
C ALA A 73 -5.58 -6.87 -1.07
N ARG A 74 -4.72 -6.38 -0.16
CA ARG A 74 -3.41 -7.02 0.10
C ARG A 74 -3.57 -8.44 0.64
N GLU A 75 -4.48 -8.66 1.59
CA GLU A 75 -4.79 -9.99 2.13
C GLU A 75 -5.30 -10.96 1.04
N TRP A 76 -6.19 -10.49 0.16
CA TRP A 76 -6.69 -11.26 -0.98
C TRP A 76 -5.60 -11.58 -2.00
N ILE A 77 -4.63 -10.66 -2.21
CA ILE A 77 -3.47 -10.89 -3.07
C ILE A 77 -2.55 -11.96 -2.46
N ASP A 78 -2.19 -11.82 -1.18
CA ASP A 78 -1.31 -12.76 -0.47
C ASP A 78 -1.90 -14.17 -0.42
N SER A 79 -3.24 -14.30 -0.49
CA SER A 79 -3.94 -15.60 -0.60
C SER A 79 -3.80 -16.30 -1.97
N ARG A 80 -3.25 -15.62 -2.99
CA ARG A 80 -3.10 -16.12 -4.37
C ARG A 80 -1.66 -16.18 -4.84
N LEU A 81 -0.91 -15.11 -4.61
CA LEU A 81 0.50 -15.01 -4.92
C LEU A 81 1.24 -14.46 -3.70
N THR A 82 2.28 -15.19 -3.28
CA THR A 82 3.04 -14.82 -2.10
C THR A 82 3.87 -13.56 -2.33
N LEU A 83 3.85 -12.62 -1.39
CA LEU A 83 4.86 -11.56 -1.36
C LEU A 83 6.24 -12.21 -1.16
N SER A 84 7.10 -12.04 -2.15
CA SER A 84 8.45 -12.61 -2.22
C SER A 84 9.55 -11.55 -2.09
N GLY A 85 9.17 -10.28 -2.12
CA GLY A 85 10.08 -9.16 -1.99
C GLY A 85 9.45 -7.83 -2.37
N ILE A 86 10.26 -6.78 -2.28
CA ILE A 86 9.91 -5.44 -2.69
C ILE A 86 11.15 -4.74 -3.25
N TRP A 87 10.97 -4.06 -4.38
CA TRP A 87 11.93 -3.07 -4.84
C TRP A 87 11.52 -1.69 -4.32
N ILE A 88 12.47 -0.93 -3.78
CA ILE A 88 12.26 0.42 -3.23
C ILE A 88 12.99 1.40 -4.13
N GLY A 89 12.23 2.22 -4.85
CA GLY A 89 12.76 3.28 -5.71
C GLY A 89 13.04 4.58 -4.94
N GLY A 90 12.17 4.94 -3.99
CA GLY A 90 12.21 6.26 -3.35
C GLY A 90 11.69 7.36 -4.29
N ARG A 91 12.04 8.63 -4.03
CA ARG A 91 11.64 9.79 -4.87
C ARG A 91 12.53 10.02 -6.08
N SER A 92 13.79 9.57 -6.03
CA SER A 92 14.81 9.83 -7.04
C SER A 92 14.53 9.20 -8.41
N VAL A 93 13.73 8.13 -8.47
CA VAL A 93 13.39 7.44 -9.73
C VAL A 93 12.50 8.28 -10.65
N PHE A 94 11.64 9.12 -10.09
CA PHE A 94 10.69 9.95 -10.85
C PHE A 94 10.70 11.38 -10.31
N GLU A 95 11.78 12.10 -10.58
CA GLU A 95 12.04 13.47 -10.08
C GLU A 95 10.85 14.42 -10.30
N SER A 96 10.18 14.33 -11.46
CA SER A 96 9.04 15.17 -11.82
C SER A 96 7.72 14.82 -11.11
N ALA A 97 7.63 13.65 -10.47
CA ALA A 97 6.42 13.18 -9.79
C ALA A 97 6.43 13.45 -8.27
N ALA A 98 7.61 13.62 -7.66
CA ALA A 98 7.80 13.86 -6.22
C ALA A 98 7.11 12.85 -5.27
N VAL A 99 6.91 11.60 -5.73
CA VAL A 99 6.28 10.50 -4.98
C VAL A 99 7.30 9.41 -4.69
N ASP A 100 7.32 8.90 -3.45
CA ASP A 100 8.07 7.71 -3.08
C ASP A 100 7.48 6.46 -3.77
N VAL A 101 8.23 5.83 -4.68
CA VAL A 101 7.77 4.63 -5.39
C VAL A 101 8.39 3.33 -4.87
N VAL A 102 7.61 2.26 -5.01
CA VAL A 102 7.97 0.88 -4.69
C VAL A 102 7.43 -0.07 -5.75
N ALA A 103 7.95 -1.30 -5.82
CA ALA A 103 7.37 -2.36 -6.63
C ALA A 103 7.38 -3.70 -5.85
N PRO A 104 6.24 -4.11 -5.26
CA PRO A 104 6.09 -5.44 -4.67
C PRO A 104 6.36 -6.54 -5.70
N ILE A 105 6.98 -7.63 -5.26
CA ILE A 105 7.29 -8.81 -6.08
C ILE A 105 6.42 -9.96 -5.58
N LEU A 106 5.36 -10.24 -6.32
CA LEU A 106 4.36 -11.26 -6.03
C LEU A 106 4.60 -12.48 -6.93
N ARG A 107 4.77 -13.64 -6.32
CA ARG A 107 4.86 -14.95 -6.98
C ARG A 107 4.69 -16.05 -5.93
N ASN A 108 4.30 -17.25 -6.32
CA ASN A 108 4.39 -18.39 -5.40
C ASN A 108 5.86 -18.74 -5.13
N ASP A 109 6.29 -18.61 -3.87
CA ASP A 109 7.66 -18.83 -3.41
C ASP A 109 7.65 -19.58 -2.07
N LYS A 110 8.35 -20.71 -2.01
CA LYS A 110 8.35 -21.62 -0.86
C LYS A 110 9.28 -21.20 0.27
N ARG A 111 10.13 -20.19 0.07
CA ARG A 111 10.93 -19.59 1.15
C ARG A 111 10.01 -18.82 2.10
N ASP A 112 10.40 -18.67 3.35
CA ASP A 112 9.73 -17.79 4.33
C ASP A 112 10.34 -16.37 4.40
N GLU A 113 11.24 -16.07 3.47
CA GLU A 113 11.92 -14.78 3.38
C GLU A 113 11.37 -13.92 2.23
N CYS A 114 11.37 -12.60 2.44
CA CYS A 114 11.21 -11.58 1.42
C CYS A 114 12.55 -10.89 1.15
N LEU A 115 12.81 -10.55 -0.10
CA LEU A 115 13.96 -9.71 -0.47
C LEU A 115 13.54 -8.23 -0.56
N ILE A 116 14.21 -7.36 0.20
CA ILE A 116 14.16 -5.91 0.01
C ILE A 116 15.32 -5.54 -0.90
N VAL A 117 15.04 -4.87 -2.02
CA VAL A 117 16.05 -4.38 -2.98
C VAL A 117 15.91 -2.86 -3.07
N ARG A 118 16.97 -2.08 -2.86
CA ARG A 118 16.89 -0.62 -3.02
C ARG A 118 17.54 -0.16 -4.31
N TYR A 119 16.94 0.84 -4.92
CA TYR A 119 17.45 1.46 -6.13
C TYR A 119 18.73 2.28 -5.90
N GLU A 120 18.77 3.13 -4.87
CA GLU A 120 19.85 4.12 -4.69
C GLU A 120 21.19 3.46 -4.29
N THR A 121 21.13 2.48 -3.38
CA THR A 121 22.29 1.79 -2.81
C THR A 121 22.59 0.44 -3.47
N GLN A 122 21.69 -0.09 -4.31
CA GLN A 122 21.77 -1.43 -4.90
C GLN A 122 21.94 -2.57 -3.87
N ASP A 123 21.61 -2.32 -2.59
CA ASP A 123 21.64 -3.34 -1.53
C ASP A 123 20.45 -4.29 -1.64
N VAL A 124 20.70 -5.54 -1.21
CA VAL A 124 19.69 -6.58 -1.07
C VAL A 124 19.69 -7.06 0.37
N LEU A 125 18.55 -6.95 1.04
CA LEU A 125 18.35 -7.40 2.42
C LEU A 125 17.28 -8.50 2.45
N ALA A 126 17.66 -9.70 2.87
CA ALA A 126 16.72 -10.77 3.18
C ALA A 126 16.08 -10.52 4.55
N VAL A 127 14.76 -10.66 4.64
CA VAL A 127 13.98 -10.43 5.86
C VAL A 127 12.88 -11.47 5.97
N GLN A 128 12.44 -11.79 7.19
CA GLN A 128 11.25 -12.62 7.39
C GLN A 128 10.05 -12.05 6.63
N ARG A 129 9.31 -12.90 5.91
CA ARG A 129 8.07 -12.50 5.22
C ARG A 129 7.07 -11.90 6.23
N PRO A 130 6.42 -10.78 5.88
CA PRO A 130 5.38 -10.20 6.73
C PRO A 130 4.13 -11.09 6.78
N LEU A 131 3.31 -10.89 7.81
CA LEU A 131 1.95 -11.46 7.84
C LEU A 131 1.14 -10.97 6.63
N PRO A 132 0.13 -11.75 6.16
CA PRO A 132 -0.75 -11.34 5.07
C PRO A 132 -1.32 -9.93 5.28
N GLY A 133 -1.31 -9.11 4.24
CA GLY A 133 -1.74 -7.71 4.29
C GLY A 133 -0.72 -6.72 4.85
N CYS A 134 0.28 -7.15 5.63
CA CYS A 134 1.20 -6.27 6.38
C CYS A 134 2.42 -5.78 5.58
N TRP A 135 2.25 -5.46 4.30
CA TRP A 135 3.35 -5.14 3.37
C TRP A 135 4.19 -3.93 3.78
N SER A 136 3.58 -2.93 4.43
CA SER A 136 4.27 -1.73 4.95
C SER A 136 5.40 -2.03 5.94
N SER A 137 5.37 -3.19 6.61
CA SER A 137 6.46 -3.62 7.50
C SER A 137 7.78 -3.87 6.77
N LEU A 138 7.77 -4.14 5.45
CA LEU A 138 8.99 -4.18 4.64
C LEU A 138 9.63 -2.79 4.52
N LEU A 139 8.85 -1.71 4.37
CA LEU A 139 9.39 -0.34 4.42
C LEU A 139 9.88 0.02 5.82
N ALA A 140 9.18 -0.40 6.87
CA ALA A 140 9.64 -0.19 8.24
C ALA A 140 11.03 -0.85 8.45
N ARG A 141 11.16 -2.13 8.05
CA ARG A 141 12.42 -2.87 8.11
C ARG A 141 13.51 -2.24 7.25
N ALA A 142 13.17 -1.78 6.04
CA ALA A 142 14.10 -1.07 5.16
C ALA A 142 14.64 0.22 5.83
N ASN A 143 13.79 0.97 6.53
CA ASN A 143 14.19 2.19 7.25
C ASN A 143 14.82 1.91 8.63
N GLY A 144 15.21 0.66 8.93
CA GLY A 144 15.83 0.29 10.20
C GLY A 144 14.90 0.38 11.42
N VAL A 145 13.58 0.52 11.21
CA VAL A 145 12.60 0.63 12.29
C VAL A 145 12.57 -0.68 13.09
N PRO A 146 12.74 -0.63 14.43
CA PRO A 146 12.68 -1.82 15.26
C PRO A 146 11.31 -2.52 15.18
N ALA A 147 11.33 -3.86 15.18
CA ALA A 147 10.11 -4.64 15.31
C ALA A 147 9.65 -4.62 16.78
N ILE A 148 8.63 -3.82 17.09
CA ILE A 148 8.05 -3.73 18.44
C ILE A 148 6.79 -4.59 18.50
N ALA A 149 6.81 -5.65 19.32
CA ALA A 149 5.63 -6.43 19.65
C ALA A 149 4.76 -5.64 20.67
N ILE A 150 3.79 -4.87 20.17
CA ILE A 150 2.90 -4.08 21.03
C ILE A 150 1.83 -4.98 21.66
N THR A 151 2.06 -5.44 22.88
CA THR A 151 1.05 -6.15 23.69
C THR A 151 0.06 -5.16 24.31
N ALA A 152 -0.87 -4.65 23.52
CA ALA A 152 -1.87 -3.69 23.97
C ALA A 152 -3.01 -4.37 24.76
N THR A 153 -2.97 -4.26 26.09
CA THR A 153 -4.09 -4.66 26.98
C THR A 153 -5.13 -3.54 27.20
N ARG A 154 -4.89 -2.35 26.64
CA ARG A 154 -5.76 -1.16 26.70
C ARG A 154 -5.71 -0.39 25.38
N ARG A 155 -6.81 0.26 25.01
CA ARG A 155 -6.92 1.13 23.83
C ARG A 155 -6.45 2.54 24.18
N LEU A 156 -6.09 3.34 23.16
CA LEU A 156 -5.69 4.73 23.38
C LEU A 156 -6.82 5.58 24.02
N GLY A 157 -8.07 5.29 23.64
CA GLY A 157 -9.27 5.90 24.25
C GLY A 157 -9.46 5.60 25.75
N ASP A 158 -8.79 4.58 26.30
CA ASP A 158 -8.81 4.27 27.74
C ASP A 158 -7.90 5.22 28.54
N ARG A 159 -7.12 6.08 27.86
CA ARG A 159 -6.17 7.04 28.46
C ARG A 159 -6.19 8.44 27.88
N ALA A 160 -6.91 8.69 26.78
CA ALA A 160 -7.02 10.00 26.16
C ALA A 160 -8.47 10.27 25.76
N VAL A 161 -9.04 11.37 26.26
CA VAL A 161 -10.28 11.94 25.74
C VAL A 161 -9.92 12.81 24.54
N VAL A 162 -10.36 12.43 23.35
CA VAL A 162 -10.17 13.23 22.14
C VAL A 162 -11.27 14.28 22.07
N THR A 163 -10.98 15.50 22.53
CA THR A 163 -11.84 16.67 22.28
C THR A 163 -11.60 17.18 20.87
N ALA A 164 -12.41 16.70 19.92
CA ALA A 164 -12.46 17.24 18.57
C ALA A 164 -13.27 18.55 18.55
N ASP A 165 -12.71 19.61 19.14
CA ASP A 165 -13.28 20.95 18.99
C ASP A 165 -12.73 21.62 17.73
N PHE A 166 -13.63 21.89 16.79
CA PHE A 166 -13.35 22.64 15.56
C PHE A 166 -13.95 24.04 15.59
N ARG A 167 -14.23 24.57 16.79
CA ARG A 167 -14.70 25.94 17.03
C ARG A 167 -13.91 26.55 18.18
N ASP A 168 -12.89 27.33 17.85
CA ASP A 168 -12.50 28.58 18.53
C ASP A 168 -11.17 29.12 17.97
N ALA A 169 -11.23 29.63 16.73
CA ALA A 169 -10.17 30.46 16.13
C ALA A 169 -10.72 31.34 14.97
N TYR A 170 -11.91 31.91 15.13
CA TYR A 170 -12.32 33.10 14.38
C TYR A 170 -12.32 34.28 15.35
N TYR A 171 -11.83 35.44 14.90
CA TYR A 171 -11.67 36.72 15.65
C TYR A 171 -10.44 36.88 16.56
N TRP A 172 -9.28 37.18 15.96
CA TRP A 172 -8.15 38.00 16.44
C TRP A 172 -7.08 37.96 15.33
N LEU A 173 -6.33 38.98 14.87
CA LEU A 173 -6.33 40.47 14.85
C LEU A 173 -5.42 40.86 13.64
N PRO A 174 -5.35 42.12 13.15
CA PRO A 174 -6.09 43.33 13.51
C PRO A 174 -6.87 43.99 12.34
#